data_AF-A0A3N5PRW1-F1
#
_entry.id   AF-A0A3N5PRW1-F1
#
_cell.length_a   1.000
_cell.length_b   1.000
_cell.length_c   1.000
_cell.angle_alpha   90.00
_cell.angle_beta   90.00
_cell.angle_gamma   90.00
#
_symmetry.space_group_name_H-M   'P 1'
#
loop_
_entity.id
_entity.type
_entity.pdbx_description
1 polymer ?
#
loop_
_entity_poly.entity_id
_entity_poly.type
_entity_poly.pdbx_seq_one_letter_code
_entity_poly.pdbx_strand_id
1 'polypeptide(L)'
;ETLAGALRQPGRFVGLHFFNPVASLPLVEVIRGEQTSEQTMLAAMSFVTRIGKLPLPCRSAPGFVVNRVLTPYMLEALHAHGDGHSLERIDAAAKAFGMPMGPVELADRVGLDVALHVAEILSGVLKAPPPELLRAKVAKGELGVKTGRGFYAYDARGKPVKDRSRGAFDDELADRLLLPLINEAVGCLHEGVVADADLLDAGVIFGAGFAPFTGGPLRYARIRGVENVVERLAELARRFGTRFTPHEGWQSFR
;
A
#
# COMPACT_ATOMS: atom_id res chain seq x y z
N GLU A 1 -10.23 -2.49 17.06
CA GLU A 1 -10.57 -2.20 18.47
C GLU A 1 -11.52 -3.22 19.09
N THR A 2 -12.46 -3.77 18.31
CA THR A 2 -13.44 -4.78 18.75
C THR A 2 -12.84 -6.01 19.46
N LEU A 3 -11.65 -6.47 19.05
CA LEU A 3 -11.00 -7.64 19.65
C LEU A 3 -10.60 -7.44 21.12
N ALA A 4 -10.18 -6.23 21.51
CA ALA A 4 -9.71 -5.96 22.86
C ALA A 4 -10.86 -5.92 23.88
N GLY A 5 -12.06 -5.49 23.46
CA GLY A 5 -13.23 -5.32 24.33
C GLY A 5 -13.74 -6.62 24.97
N ALA A 6 -13.39 -7.79 24.40
CA ALA A 6 -13.74 -9.09 24.97
C ALA A 6 -12.73 -9.59 26.04
N LEU A 7 -11.62 -8.88 26.25
CA LEU A 7 -10.53 -9.34 27.12
C LEU A 7 -10.65 -8.76 28.53
N ARG A 8 -10.32 -9.58 29.55
CA ARG A 8 -10.28 -9.13 30.95
C ARG A 8 -9.13 -8.14 31.23
N GLN A 9 -8.06 -8.20 30.45
CA GLN A 9 -6.86 -7.36 30.60
C GLN A 9 -6.46 -6.79 29.23
N PRO A 10 -7.25 -5.85 28.68
CA PRO A 10 -7.03 -5.34 27.32
C PRO A 10 -5.68 -4.63 27.16
N GLY A 11 -5.09 -4.10 28.24
CA GLY A 11 -3.75 -3.50 28.19
C GLY A 11 -2.60 -4.45 27.87
N ARG A 12 -2.83 -5.77 27.90
CA ARG A 12 -1.87 -6.81 27.49
C ARG A 12 -2.07 -7.27 26.05
N PHE A 13 -3.07 -6.73 25.34
CA PHE A 13 -3.34 -7.05 23.96
C PHE A 13 -2.59 -6.13 23.02
N VAL A 14 -1.98 -6.69 21.97
CA VAL A 14 -1.24 -5.97 20.93
C VAL A 14 -1.39 -6.71 19.62
N GLY A 15 -1.49 -5.98 18.51
CA GLY A 15 -1.51 -6.60 17.18
C GLY A 15 -0.08 -6.82 16.67
N LEU A 16 0.18 -7.98 16.10
CA LEU A 16 1.40 -8.26 15.33
C LEU A 16 0.98 -8.67 13.93
N HIS A 17 1.14 -7.76 12.97
CA HIS A 17 0.80 -8.03 11.58
C HIS A 17 2.07 -8.42 10.80
N PHE A 18 2.14 -9.71 10.48
CA PHE A 18 3.19 -10.29 9.65
C PHE A 18 2.78 -10.26 8.17
N PHE A 19 3.77 -10.19 7.29
CA PHE A 19 3.57 -10.20 5.85
C PHE A 19 3.95 -11.56 5.25
N ASN A 20 3.20 -12.02 4.24
CA ASN A 20 3.45 -13.30 3.57
C ASN A 20 4.43 -13.12 2.38
N PRO A 21 5.52 -13.90 2.26
CA PRO A 21 5.95 -15.00 3.15
C PRO A 21 6.63 -14.53 4.45
N VAL A 22 6.14 -15.06 5.58
CA VAL A 22 6.60 -14.69 6.94
C VAL A 22 8.10 -14.95 7.11
N ALA A 23 8.64 -16.00 6.49
CA ALA A 23 10.06 -16.31 6.58
C ALA A 23 10.94 -15.25 5.87
N SER A 24 10.47 -14.70 4.75
CA SER A 24 11.27 -13.86 3.85
C SER A 24 11.09 -12.36 4.07
N LEU A 25 9.89 -11.92 4.46
CA LEU A 25 9.62 -10.50 4.65
C LEU A 25 10.09 -10.03 6.03
N PRO A 26 10.87 -8.95 6.12
CA PRO A 26 11.49 -8.53 7.38
C PRO A 26 10.53 -7.74 8.27
N LEU A 27 9.56 -7.02 7.71
CA LEU A 27 8.69 -6.12 8.45
C LEU A 27 7.64 -6.86 9.29
N VAL A 28 7.35 -6.34 10.48
CA VAL A 28 6.14 -6.66 11.26
C VAL A 28 5.57 -5.35 11.80
N GLU A 29 4.30 -5.06 11.50
CA GLU A 29 3.61 -3.92 12.12
C GLU A 29 3.18 -4.30 13.54
N VAL A 30 3.64 -3.52 14.52
CA VAL A 30 3.30 -3.69 15.94
C VAL A 30 2.23 -2.66 16.29
N ILE A 31 0.99 -3.13 16.39
CA ILE A 31 -0.20 -2.31 16.40
C ILE A 31 -0.66 -2.05 17.83
N ARG A 32 -0.60 -0.78 18.24
CA ARG A 32 -1.16 -0.28 19.49
C ARG A 32 -2.66 -0.09 19.36
N GLY A 33 -3.44 -0.81 20.16
CA GLY A 33 -4.85 -0.48 20.40
C GLY A 33 -4.99 0.60 21.47
N GLU A 34 -6.19 1.18 21.61
CA GLU A 34 -6.48 2.26 22.58
C GLU A 34 -6.03 1.94 24.01
N GLN A 35 -6.24 0.70 24.47
CA GLN A 35 -5.92 0.29 25.85
C GLN A 35 -4.54 -0.34 26.00
N THR A 36 -3.82 -0.63 24.90
CA THR A 36 -2.53 -1.33 24.92
C THR A 36 -1.50 -0.54 25.73
N SER A 37 -0.92 -1.16 26.76
CA SER A 37 0.07 -0.50 27.61
C SER A 37 1.44 -0.33 26.93
N GLU A 38 2.20 0.67 27.36
CA GLU A 38 3.59 0.86 26.92
C GLU A 38 4.46 -0.38 27.16
N GLN A 39 4.28 -1.04 28.30
CA GLN A 39 5.03 -2.26 28.62
C GLN A 39 4.75 -3.37 27.61
N THR A 40 3.49 -3.53 27.19
CA THR A 40 3.10 -4.51 26.17
C THR A 40 3.71 -4.16 24.81
N MET A 41 3.71 -2.89 24.42
CA MET A 41 4.34 -2.43 23.17
C MET A 41 5.84 -2.71 23.16
N LEU A 42 6.55 -2.37 24.24
CA LEU A 42 7.98 -2.64 24.38
C LEU A 42 8.30 -4.15 24.33
N ALA A 43 7.49 -4.97 25.00
CA ALA A 43 7.64 -6.42 24.96
C ALA A 43 7.42 -6.99 23.55
N ALA A 44 6.39 -6.52 22.85
CA ALA A 44 6.09 -6.92 21.48
C ALA A 44 7.20 -6.53 20.50
N MET A 45 7.66 -5.28 20.55
CA MET A 45 8.79 -4.83 19.73
C MET A 45 10.07 -5.63 20.03
N SER A 46 10.36 -5.89 21.32
CA SER A 46 11.51 -6.72 21.70
C SER A 46 11.39 -8.14 21.14
N PHE A 47 10.19 -8.73 21.18
CA PHE A 47 9.93 -10.05 20.60
C PHE A 47 10.18 -10.05 19.09
N VAL A 48 9.62 -9.10 18.35
CA VAL A 48 9.79 -8.97 16.89
C VAL A 48 11.27 -8.83 16.52
N THR A 49 12.02 -8.00 17.23
CA THR A 49 13.47 -7.86 16.99
C THR A 49 14.22 -9.17 17.27
N ARG A 50 13.88 -9.90 18.34
CA ARG A 50 14.54 -11.18 18.70
C ARG A 50 14.34 -12.28 17.65
N ILE A 51 13.21 -12.26 16.93
CA ILE A 51 12.95 -13.22 15.84
C ILE A 51 13.54 -12.76 14.49
N GLY A 52 14.43 -11.76 14.49
CA GLY A 52 15.11 -11.27 13.30
C GLY A 52 14.23 -10.45 12.37
N LYS A 53 13.16 -9.85 12.90
CA LYS A 53 12.22 -9.00 12.15
C LYS A 53 12.37 -7.54 12.55
N LEU A 54 11.89 -6.65 11.69
CA LEU A 54 11.90 -5.19 11.85
C LEU A 54 10.54 -4.74 12.37
N PRO A 55 10.42 -4.32 13.65
CA PRO A 55 9.16 -3.82 14.19
C PRO A 55 8.86 -2.41 13.67
N LEU A 56 7.65 -2.20 13.16
CA LEU A 56 7.09 -0.88 12.88
C LEU A 56 5.98 -0.57 13.90
N PRO A 57 6.23 0.27 14.92
CA PRO A 57 5.20 0.69 15.84
C PRO A 57 4.18 1.58 15.13
N CYS A 58 2.90 1.20 15.19
CA CYS A 58 1.81 1.98 14.63
C CYS A 58 0.56 1.94 15.51
N ARG A 59 -0.33 2.91 15.36
CA ARG A 59 -1.65 2.90 15.98
C ARG A 59 -2.63 2.05 15.16
N SER A 60 -3.63 1.50 15.83
CA SER A 60 -4.74 0.84 15.17
C SER A 60 -5.49 1.82 14.26
N ALA A 61 -5.42 1.60 12.96
CA ALA A 61 -6.18 2.30 11.94
C ALA A 61 -6.65 1.30 10.87
N PRO A 62 -7.74 1.56 10.13
CA PRO A 62 -8.12 0.71 9.00
C PRO A 62 -6.94 0.50 8.04
N GLY A 63 -6.56 -0.76 7.79
CA GLY A 63 -5.43 -1.11 6.94
C GLY A 63 -4.02 -0.81 7.51
N PHE A 64 -3.93 -0.41 8.78
CA PHE A 64 -2.66 -0.06 9.44
C PHE A 64 -1.84 0.93 8.60
N VAL A 65 -0.59 0.61 8.26
CA VAL A 65 0.27 1.49 7.44
C VAL A 65 0.39 0.91 6.03
N VAL A 66 0.95 -0.29 5.90
CA VAL A 66 1.35 -0.83 4.59
C VAL A 66 0.14 -1.08 3.69
N ASN A 67 -0.92 -1.72 4.18
CA ASN A 67 -2.11 -1.98 3.36
C ASN A 67 -2.83 -0.67 3.01
N ARG A 68 -2.90 0.26 3.96
CA ARG A 68 -3.51 1.58 3.76
C ARG A 68 -2.81 2.37 2.65
N VAL A 69 -1.48 2.45 2.71
CA VAL A 69 -0.63 3.16 1.74
C VAL A 69 -0.59 2.47 0.38
N LEU A 70 -0.58 1.13 0.33
CA LEU A 70 -0.47 0.37 -0.92
C LEU A 70 -1.79 0.29 -1.71
N THR A 71 -2.93 0.37 -1.03
CA THR A 71 -4.25 0.21 -1.67
C THR A 71 -4.49 1.26 -2.77
N PRO A 72 -4.28 2.58 -2.56
CA PRO A 72 -4.43 3.57 -3.62
C PRO A 72 -3.61 3.26 -4.88
N TYR A 73 -2.37 2.79 -4.73
CA TYR A 73 -1.50 2.41 -5.85
C TYR A 73 -2.07 1.23 -6.66
N MET A 74 -2.56 0.20 -5.98
CA MET A 74 -3.19 -0.94 -6.66
C MET A 74 -4.52 -0.57 -7.32
N LEU A 75 -5.37 0.20 -6.64
CA LEU A 75 -6.65 0.63 -7.20
C LEU A 75 -6.45 1.55 -8.40
N GLU A 76 -5.46 2.45 -8.36
CA GLU A 76 -5.19 3.34 -9.48
C GLU A 76 -4.68 2.63 -10.73
N ALA A 77 -3.94 1.54 -10.57
CA ALA A 77 -3.57 0.68 -11.68
C ALA A 77 -4.82 0.12 -12.39
N LEU A 78 -5.87 -0.23 -11.65
CA LEU A 78 -7.09 -0.75 -12.23
C LEU A 78 -7.93 0.35 -12.90
N HIS A 79 -7.94 1.56 -12.33
CA HIS A 79 -8.53 2.73 -13.01
C HIS A 79 -7.80 3.08 -14.30
N ALA A 80 -6.46 3.11 -14.28
CA ALA A 80 -5.66 3.36 -15.47
C ALA A 80 -5.91 2.29 -16.55
N HIS A 81 -6.09 1.03 -16.16
CA HIS A 81 -6.49 -0.01 -17.10
C HIS A 81 -7.89 0.24 -17.69
N GLY A 82 -8.85 0.65 -16.86
CA GLY A 82 -10.19 1.07 -17.32
C GLY A 82 -10.16 2.23 -18.32
N ASP A 83 -9.17 3.13 -18.19
CA ASP A 83 -8.94 4.23 -19.12
C ASP A 83 -8.17 3.83 -20.40
N GLY A 84 -7.90 2.53 -20.59
CA GLY A 84 -7.32 1.98 -21.81
C GLY A 84 -5.82 1.71 -21.78
N HIS A 85 -5.13 1.91 -20.65
CA HIS A 85 -3.74 1.48 -20.53
C HIS A 85 -3.64 -0.06 -20.48
N SER A 86 -2.66 -0.63 -21.17
CA SER A 86 -2.35 -2.06 -21.02
C SER A 86 -1.77 -2.34 -19.64
N LEU A 87 -2.05 -3.54 -19.11
CA LEU A 87 -1.51 -3.98 -17.82
C LEU A 87 0.03 -3.94 -17.82
N GLU A 88 0.64 -4.33 -18.94
CA GLU A 88 2.10 -4.34 -19.10
C GLU A 88 2.70 -2.94 -19.07
N ARG A 89 2.02 -1.92 -19.64
CA ARG A 89 2.47 -0.52 -19.59
C ARG A 89 2.39 0.01 -18.16
N ILE A 90 1.31 -0.30 -17.45
CA ILE A 90 1.11 0.09 -16.05
C ILE A 90 2.21 -0.50 -15.16
N ASP A 91 2.44 -1.81 -15.26
CA ASP A 91 3.52 -2.48 -14.52
C ASP A 91 4.92 -1.98 -14.94
N ALA A 92 5.12 -1.65 -16.22
CA ALA A 92 6.39 -1.12 -16.71
C ALA A 92 6.69 0.27 -16.15
N ALA A 93 5.70 1.17 -16.12
CA ALA A 93 5.84 2.51 -15.56
C ALA A 93 6.27 2.48 -14.09
N ALA A 94 5.59 1.67 -13.27
CA ALA A 94 5.97 1.51 -11.86
C ALA A 94 7.36 0.91 -11.66
N LYS A 95 7.74 -0.09 -12.46
CA LYS A 95 9.09 -0.67 -12.40
C LYS A 95 10.17 0.29 -12.85
N ALA A 96 9.90 1.11 -13.86
CA ALA A 96 10.84 2.10 -14.33
C ALA A 96 11.09 3.22 -13.31
N PHE A 97 10.09 3.56 -12.52
CA PHE A 97 10.28 4.41 -11.33
C PHE A 97 11.21 3.77 -10.30
N GLY A 98 11.25 2.43 -10.22
CA GLY A 98 12.09 1.70 -9.27
C GLY A 98 11.36 0.68 -8.41
N MET A 99 10.06 0.47 -8.62
CA MET A 99 9.32 -0.55 -7.87
C MET A 99 9.81 -1.96 -8.27
N PRO A 100 9.99 -2.89 -7.32
CA PRO A 100 10.42 -4.25 -7.62
C PRO A 100 9.34 -5.04 -8.38
N MET A 101 8.09 -4.62 -8.28
CA MET A 101 6.94 -5.22 -8.94
C MET A 101 5.91 -4.17 -9.31
N GLY A 102 5.30 -4.35 -10.49
CA GLY A 102 4.19 -3.51 -10.92
C GLY A 102 2.91 -3.77 -10.12
N PRO A 103 2.00 -2.80 -10.05
CA PRO A 103 0.82 -2.86 -9.18
C PRO A 103 -0.17 -3.96 -9.58
N VAL A 104 -0.28 -4.26 -10.87
CA VAL A 104 -1.22 -5.28 -11.36
C VAL A 104 -0.74 -6.67 -10.97
N GLU A 105 0.54 -6.96 -11.23
CA GLU A 105 1.14 -8.21 -10.82
C GLU A 105 1.14 -8.39 -9.29
N LEU A 106 1.35 -7.30 -8.56
CA LEU A 106 1.28 -7.30 -7.10
C LEU A 106 -0.13 -7.65 -6.59
N ALA A 107 -1.18 -7.04 -7.16
CA ALA A 107 -2.56 -7.34 -6.79
C ALA A 107 -2.90 -8.82 -7.04
N ASP A 108 -2.50 -9.38 -8.18
CA ASP A 108 -2.71 -10.79 -8.50
C ASP A 108 -1.94 -11.75 -7.56
N ARG A 109 -0.75 -11.35 -7.07
CA ARG A 109 0.02 -12.15 -6.10
C ARG A 109 -0.56 -12.09 -4.69
N VAL A 110 -1.03 -10.92 -4.25
CA VAL A 110 -1.76 -10.76 -2.98
C VAL A 110 -3.04 -11.58 -2.99
N GLY A 111 -3.72 -11.59 -4.14
CA GLY A 111 -5.01 -12.22 -4.33
C GLY A 111 -6.12 -11.17 -4.43
N LEU A 112 -6.90 -11.23 -5.51
CA LEU A 112 -7.87 -10.17 -5.81
C LEU A 112 -9.05 -10.11 -4.84
N ASP A 113 -9.40 -11.23 -4.21
CA ASP A 113 -10.37 -11.29 -3.12
C ASP A 113 -9.89 -10.56 -1.87
N VAL A 114 -8.61 -10.74 -1.50
CA VAL A 114 -7.99 -10.02 -0.39
C VAL A 114 -7.89 -8.53 -0.71
N ALA A 115 -7.44 -8.19 -1.93
CA ALA A 115 -7.37 -6.81 -2.39
C ALA A 115 -8.74 -6.12 -2.37
N LEU A 116 -9.79 -6.80 -2.82
CA LEU A 116 -11.17 -6.29 -2.77
C LEU A 116 -11.63 -6.08 -1.33
N HIS A 117 -11.43 -7.07 -0.45
CA HIS A 117 -11.81 -6.98 0.95
C HIS A 117 -11.15 -5.79 1.66
N VAL A 118 -9.83 -5.63 1.46
CA VAL A 118 -9.08 -4.49 2.03
C VAL A 118 -9.55 -3.17 1.44
N ALA A 119 -9.80 -3.10 0.13
CA ALA A 119 -10.30 -1.90 -0.52
C ALA A 119 -11.72 -1.52 -0.04
N GLU A 120 -12.57 -2.47 0.29
CA GLU A 120 -13.89 -2.22 0.89
C GLU A 120 -13.76 -1.62 2.30
N ILE A 121 -12.88 -2.19 3.14
CA ILE A 121 -12.58 -1.64 4.48
C ILE A 121 -12.06 -0.22 4.38
N LEU A 122 -11.20 0.05 3.40
CA LEU A 122 -10.53 1.34 3.22
C LEU A 122 -11.36 2.36 2.43
N SER A 123 -12.46 1.95 1.79
CA SER A 123 -13.23 2.82 0.89
C SER A 123 -13.68 4.14 1.52
N GLY A 124 -14.06 4.13 2.80
CA GLY A 124 -14.44 5.32 3.55
C GLY A 124 -13.26 6.22 3.90
N VAL A 125 -12.11 5.63 4.25
CA VAL A 125 -10.87 6.34 4.58
C VAL A 125 -10.29 7.00 3.33
N LEU A 126 -10.16 6.23 2.25
CA LEU A 126 -9.62 6.68 0.97
C LEU A 126 -10.62 7.51 0.14
N LYS A 127 -11.89 7.58 0.57
CA LYS A 127 -13.01 8.20 -0.17
C LYS A 127 -13.09 7.71 -1.62
N ALA A 128 -12.71 6.46 -1.84
CA ALA A 128 -12.58 5.84 -3.15
C ALA A 128 -13.11 4.41 -3.08
N PRO A 129 -14.24 4.10 -3.74
CA PRO A 129 -14.74 2.73 -3.77
C PRO A 129 -13.81 1.84 -4.63
N PRO A 130 -13.77 0.53 -4.35
CA PRO A 130 -13.12 -0.42 -5.25
C PRO A 130 -13.68 -0.31 -6.68
N PRO A 131 -12.83 -0.41 -7.72
CA PRO A 131 -13.26 -0.44 -9.12
C PRO A 131 -14.17 -1.66 -9.41
N GLU A 132 -15.21 -1.47 -10.24
CA GLU A 132 -16.11 -2.58 -10.64
C GLU A 132 -15.38 -3.73 -11.33
N LEU A 133 -14.29 -3.43 -12.04
CA LEU A 133 -13.48 -4.45 -12.69
C LEU A 133 -12.86 -5.44 -11.68
N LEU A 134 -12.49 -4.97 -10.49
CA LEU A 134 -11.98 -5.82 -9.42
C LEU A 134 -13.09 -6.75 -8.89
N ARG A 135 -14.28 -6.20 -8.63
CA ARG A 135 -15.46 -6.99 -8.23
C ARG A 135 -15.80 -8.05 -9.26
N ALA A 136 -15.80 -7.70 -10.55
CA ALA A 136 -16.10 -8.62 -11.63
C ALA A 136 -15.09 -9.78 -11.72
N LYS A 137 -13.80 -9.54 -11.46
CA LYS A 137 -12.76 -10.59 -11.40
C LYS A 137 -12.99 -11.55 -10.23
N VAL A 138 -13.23 -11.00 -9.04
CA VAL A 138 -13.50 -11.81 -7.83
C VAL A 138 -14.77 -12.64 -7.98
N ALA A 139 -15.85 -12.06 -8.53
CA ALA A 139 -17.10 -12.78 -8.78
C ALA A 139 -16.95 -13.95 -9.77
N LYS A 140 -15.97 -13.89 -10.67
CA LYS A 140 -15.64 -14.96 -11.62
C LYS A 140 -14.67 -16.01 -11.05
N GLY A 141 -14.20 -15.85 -9.81
CA GLY A 141 -13.18 -16.71 -9.23
C GLY A 141 -11.78 -16.53 -9.84
N GLU A 142 -11.55 -15.43 -10.56
CA GLU A 142 -10.24 -15.08 -11.11
C GLU A 142 -9.45 -14.33 -10.04
N LEU A 143 -8.90 -15.05 -9.07
CA LEU A 143 -8.32 -14.50 -7.83
C LEU A 143 -6.82 -14.21 -7.90
N GLY A 144 -6.19 -14.29 -9.08
CA GLY A 144 -4.76 -14.06 -9.27
C GLY A 144 -3.95 -15.35 -9.35
N VAL A 145 -2.72 -15.33 -8.80
CA VAL A 145 -1.76 -16.44 -8.94
C VAL A 145 -2.32 -17.75 -8.38
N LYS A 146 -3.02 -17.69 -7.25
CA LYS A 146 -3.55 -18.88 -6.56
C LYS A 146 -4.62 -19.65 -7.36
N THR A 147 -5.27 -19.01 -8.31
CA THR A 147 -6.23 -19.63 -9.24
C THR A 147 -5.69 -19.74 -10.67
N GLY A 148 -4.40 -19.44 -10.87
CA GLY A 148 -3.75 -19.42 -12.20
C GLY A 148 -4.19 -18.26 -13.11
N ARG A 149 -5.08 -17.38 -12.64
CA ARG A 149 -5.63 -16.27 -13.41
C ARG A 149 -6.19 -15.17 -12.50
N GLY A 150 -5.81 -13.94 -12.77
CA GLY A 150 -6.40 -12.71 -12.25
C GLY A 150 -6.50 -11.69 -13.38
N PHE A 151 -5.80 -10.56 -13.25
CA PHE A 151 -5.59 -9.63 -14.36
C PHE A 151 -4.67 -10.24 -15.43
N TYR A 152 -3.61 -10.93 -15.01
CA TYR A 152 -2.79 -11.76 -15.88
C TYR A 152 -3.24 -13.23 -15.85
N ALA A 153 -2.86 -13.96 -16.90
CA ALA A 153 -2.79 -15.42 -16.85
C ALA A 153 -1.44 -15.85 -16.28
N TYR A 154 -1.39 -16.96 -15.55
CA TYR A 154 -0.17 -17.47 -14.92
C TYR A 154 0.16 -18.88 -15.41
N ASP A 155 1.45 -19.13 -15.64
CA ASP A 155 1.92 -20.48 -15.98
C ASP A 155 1.96 -21.40 -14.75
N ALA A 156 2.29 -22.68 -14.96
CA ALA A 156 2.39 -23.67 -13.88
C ALA A 156 3.47 -23.35 -12.82
N ARG A 157 4.36 -22.38 -13.08
CA ARG A 157 5.39 -21.89 -12.16
C ARG A 157 4.98 -20.59 -11.46
N GLY A 158 3.75 -20.12 -11.68
CA GLY A 158 3.24 -18.87 -11.12
C GLY A 158 3.83 -17.62 -11.77
N LYS A 159 4.39 -17.70 -12.98
CA LYS A 159 4.89 -16.54 -13.73
C LYS A 159 3.78 -15.96 -14.61
N PRO A 160 3.63 -14.63 -14.66
CA PRO A 160 2.63 -14.00 -15.50
C PRO A 160 2.98 -14.13 -16.98
N VAL A 161 2.00 -14.51 -17.79
CA VAL A 161 2.07 -14.52 -19.25
C VAL A 161 1.76 -13.10 -19.74
N LYS A 162 2.81 -12.37 -20.16
CA LYS A 162 2.77 -10.94 -20.52
C LYS A 162 3.15 -10.72 -21.99
N ASP A 163 2.48 -9.78 -22.66
CA ASP A 163 2.95 -9.27 -23.95
C ASP A 163 4.01 -8.18 -23.72
N ARG A 164 5.29 -8.56 -23.82
CA ARG A 164 6.42 -7.66 -23.54
C ARG A 164 6.54 -6.51 -24.55
N SER A 165 5.90 -6.60 -25.71
CA SER A 165 5.92 -5.52 -26.71
C SER A 165 5.12 -4.28 -26.26
N ARG A 166 4.26 -4.43 -25.24
CA ARG A 166 3.38 -3.37 -24.72
C ARG A 166 3.92 -2.62 -23.51
N GLY A 167 5.12 -2.97 -23.04
CA GLY A 167 5.79 -2.26 -21.96
C GLY A 167 6.50 -1.02 -22.48
N ALA A 168 6.13 0.16 -21.98
CA ALA A 168 6.80 1.42 -22.29
C ALA A 168 7.03 2.23 -21.02
N PHE A 169 8.11 3.00 -21.03
CA PHE A 169 8.35 4.02 -20.01
C PHE A 169 7.33 5.15 -20.15
N ASP A 170 6.78 5.60 -19.02
CA ASP A 170 5.72 6.60 -18.99
C ASP A 170 5.74 7.30 -17.63
N ASP A 171 6.43 8.44 -17.55
CA ASP A 171 6.55 9.24 -16.33
C ASP A 171 5.21 9.74 -15.82
N GLU A 172 4.31 10.08 -16.74
CA GLU A 172 2.97 10.54 -16.38
C GLU A 172 2.15 9.42 -15.73
N LEU A 173 2.25 8.21 -16.27
CA LEU A 173 1.62 7.04 -15.66
C LEU A 173 2.29 6.66 -14.35
N ALA A 174 3.62 6.80 -14.22
CA ALA A 174 4.31 6.57 -12.95
C ALA A 174 3.80 7.51 -11.85
N ASP A 175 3.67 8.81 -12.15
CA ASP A 175 3.06 9.79 -11.25
C ASP A 175 1.63 9.41 -10.86
N ARG A 176 0.82 9.06 -11.86
CA ARG A 176 -0.56 8.64 -11.67
C ARG A 176 -0.65 7.46 -10.70
N LEU A 177 0.28 6.50 -10.77
CA LEU A 177 0.29 5.33 -9.88
C LEU A 177 0.81 5.66 -8.48
N LEU A 178 1.91 6.41 -8.38
CA LEU A 178 2.70 6.52 -7.15
C LEU A 178 2.29 7.69 -6.27
N LEU A 179 1.81 8.79 -6.84
CA LEU A 179 1.42 9.95 -6.05
C LEU A 179 0.24 9.68 -5.11
N PRO A 180 -0.78 8.86 -5.44
CA PRO A 180 -1.79 8.44 -4.46
C PRO A 180 -1.21 7.69 -3.25
N LEU A 181 -0.22 6.83 -3.48
CA LEU A 181 0.50 6.13 -2.40
C LEU A 181 1.25 7.11 -1.51
N ILE A 182 1.97 8.06 -2.10
CA ILE A 182 2.72 9.08 -1.37
C ILE A 182 1.78 10.02 -0.60
N ASN A 183 0.65 10.39 -1.21
CA ASN A 183 -0.41 11.19 -0.59
C ASN A 183 -0.95 10.50 0.66
N GLU A 184 -1.19 9.19 0.58
CA GLU A 184 -1.68 8.41 1.71
C GLU A 184 -0.61 8.17 2.78
N ALA A 185 0.67 8.08 2.40
CA ALA A 185 1.78 8.05 3.36
C ALA A 185 1.83 9.34 4.20
N VAL A 186 1.61 10.50 3.57
CA VAL A 186 1.47 11.78 4.29
C VAL A 186 0.22 11.78 5.18
N GLY A 187 -0.89 11.19 4.73
CA GLY A 187 -2.09 11.01 5.54
C GLY A 187 -1.84 10.18 6.80
N CYS A 188 -1.16 9.04 6.66
CA CYS A 188 -0.79 8.17 7.78
C CYS A 188 0.10 8.88 8.81
N LEU A 189 1.04 9.73 8.36
CA LEU A 189 1.88 10.53 9.25
C LEU A 189 1.05 11.60 9.97
N HIS A 190 0.23 12.35 9.23
CA HIS A 190 -0.61 13.44 9.76
C HIS A 190 -1.61 12.96 10.81
N GLU A 191 -2.24 11.81 10.57
CA GLU A 191 -3.18 11.19 11.51
C GLU A 191 -2.48 10.52 12.70
N GLY A 192 -1.14 10.47 12.71
CA GLY A 192 -0.36 9.83 13.76
C GLY A 192 -0.52 8.31 13.80
N VAL A 193 -0.81 7.68 12.65
CA VAL A 193 -0.79 6.21 12.52
C VAL A 193 0.63 5.71 12.80
N VAL A 194 1.63 6.41 12.27
CA VAL A 194 3.04 6.27 12.64
C VAL A 194 3.51 7.63 13.14
N ALA A 195 4.21 7.66 14.28
CA ALA A 195 4.66 8.91 14.90
C ALA A 195 5.93 9.49 14.26
N ASP A 196 6.70 8.66 13.54
CA ASP A 196 8.00 8.99 12.99
C ASP A 196 8.03 8.79 11.48
N ALA A 197 8.50 9.80 10.75
CA ALA A 197 8.51 9.80 9.30
C ALA A 197 9.52 8.79 8.72
N ASP A 198 10.67 8.59 9.37
CA ASP A 198 11.70 7.67 8.89
C ASP A 198 11.26 6.21 9.10
N LEU A 199 10.54 5.92 10.20
CA LEU A 199 9.90 4.63 10.41
C LEU A 199 8.79 4.36 9.41
N LEU A 200 7.99 5.38 9.04
CA LEU A 200 6.99 5.22 7.99
C LEU A 200 7.66 4.88 6.66
N ASP A 201 8.69 5.63 6.26
CA ASP A 201 9.45 5.38 5.03
C ASP A 201 10.05 3.97 5.02
N ALA A 202 10.72 3.57 6.11
CA ALA A 202 11.26 2.22 6.27
C ALA A 202 10.15 1.15 6.18
N GLY A 203 9.00 1.37 6.81
CA GLY A 203 7.85 0.49 6.76
C GLY A 203 7.33 0.27 5.34
N VAL A 204 7.17 1.34 4.56
CA VAL A 204 6.69 1.23 3.18
C VAL A 204 7.76 0.59 2.27
N ILE A 205 9.05 0.82 2.50
CA ILE A 205 10.13 0.12 1.78
C ILE A 205 10.10 -1.38 2.09
N PHE A 206 10.14 -1.77 3.37
CA PHE A 206 10.29 -3.17 3.78
C PHE A 206 9.00 -3.99 3.70
N GLY A 207 7.84 -3.33 3.74
CA GLY A 207 6.53 -3.97 3.66
C GLY A 207 5.93 -3.93 2.25
N ALA A 208 5.94 -2.75 1.62
CA ALA A 208 5.29 -2.53 0.32
C ALA A 208 6.27 -2.65 -0.87
N GLY A 209 7.58 -2.65 -0.61
CA GLY A 209 8.60 -2.66 -1.65
C GLY A 209 8.76 -1.32 -2.35
N PHE A 210 8.49 -0.19 -1.68
CA PHE A 210 8.70 1.12 -2.31
C PHE A 210 10.16 1.31 -2.74
N ALA A 211 10.38 1.98 -3.88
CA ALA A 211 11.68 2.13 -4.54
C ALA A 211 12.79 2.52 -3.53
N PRO A 212 13.65 1.59 -3.10
CA PRO A 212 14.46 1.79 -1.90
C PRO A 212 15.54 2.87 -2.08
N PHE A 213 16.02 3.06 -3.32
CA PHE A 213 17.02 4.07 -3.64
C PHE A 213 16.50 5.52 -3.56
N THR A 214 15.18 5.72 -3.44
CA THR A 214 14.60 7.06 -3.22
C THR A 214 14.46 7.40 -1.73
N GLY A 215 14.76 6.44 -0.83
CA GLY A 215 14.69 6.62 0.62
C GLY A 215 13.29 6.52 1.24
N GLY A 216 12.25 6.15 0.46
CA GLY A 216 10.87 6.03 0.92
C GLY A 216 9.93 7.09 0.32
N PRO A 217 8.60 6.94 0.48
CA PRO A 217 7.62 7.87 -0.09
C PRO A 217 7.76 9.32 0.41
N LEU A 218 7.99 9.53 1.71
CA LEU A 218 8.12 10.85 2.31
C LEU A 218 9.46 11.50 1.93
N ARG A 219 10.56 10.74 2.01
CA ARG A 219 11.87 11.20 1.52
C ARG A 219 11.84 11.56 0.04
N TYR A 220 11.20 10.74 -0.80
CA TYR A 220 11.02 11.03 -2.22
C TYR A 220 10.25 12.34 -2.44
N ALA A 221 9.15 12.56 -1.70
CA ALA A 221 8.38 13.79 -1.81
C ALA A 221 9.22 15.04 -1.48
N ARG A 222 10.08 14.96 -0.45
CA ARG A 222 11.02 16.04 -0.10
C ARG A 222 12.05 16.29 -1.19
N ILE A 223 12.62 15.24 -1.77
CA ILE A 223 13.61 15.35 -2.86
C ILE A 223 12.98 15.97 -4.12
N ARG A 224 11.76 15.55 -4.45
CA ARG A 224 11.01 16.07 -5.61
C ARG A 224 10.54 17.52 -5.40
N GLY A 225 10.45 17.98 -4.15
CA GLY A 225 9.84 19.23 -3.75
C GLY A 225 8.37 19.03 -3.42
N VAL A 226 7.99 19.38 -2.18
CA VAL A 226 6.63 19.17 -1.65
C VAL A 226 5.59 19.91 -2.50
N GLU A 227 5.89 21.14 -2.90
CA GLU A 227 5.04 21.97 -3.76
C GLU A 227 4.80 21.30 -5.11
N ASN A 228 5.86 20.76 -5.74
CA ASN A 228 5.76 20.05 -7.03
C ASN A 228 4.87 18.81 -6.92
N VAL A 229 4.94 18.07 -5.80
CA VAL A 229 4.08 16.91 -5.55
C VAL A 229 2.63 17.34 -5.40
N VAL A 230 2.36 18.37 -4.59
CA VAL A 230 1.00 18.88 -4.34
C VAL A 230 0.37 19.44 -5.62
N GLU A 231 1.12 20.20 -6.41
CA GLU A 231 0.66 20.73 -7.69
C GLU A 231 0.30 19.60 -8.67
N ARG A 232 1.15 18.57 -8.74
CA ARG A 232 0.90 17.41 -9.60
C ARG A 232 -0.31 16.60 -9.15
N LEU A 233 -0.48 16.38 -7.83
CA LEU A 233 -1.68 15.77 -7.27
C LEU A 233 -2.95 16.57 -7.62
N ALA A 234 -2.90 17.90 -7.52
CA ALA A 234 -4.03 18.76 -7.89
C ALA A 234 -4.35 18.68 -9.39
N GLU A 235 -3.35 18.56 -10.27
CA GLU A 235 -3.56 18.32 -11.70
C GLU A 235 -4.23 16.97 -11.96
N LEU A 236 -3.73 15.89 -11.35
CA LEU A 236 -4.32 14.56 -11.45
C LEU A 236 -5.75 14.55 -10.90
N ALA A 237 -6.03 15.30 -9.83
CA ALA A 237 -7.37 15.43 -9.26
C ALA A 237 -8.36 16.08 -10.24
N ARG A 238 -7.94 17.10 -10.99
CA ARG A 238 -8.78 17.72 -12.04
C ARG A 238 -9.07 16.78 -13.19
N ARG A 239 -8.12 15.91 -13.54
CA ARG A 239 -8.21 15.03 -14.72
C ARG A 239 -8.93 13.72 -14.43
N PHE A 240 -8.68 13.16 -13.26
CA PHE A 240 -9.08 11.80 -12.92
C PHE A 240 -10.03 11.75 -11.71
N GLY A 241 -10.14 12.81 -10.92
CA GLY A 241 -11.10 12.92 -9.82
C GLY A 241 -10.48 12.95 -8.42
N THR A 242 -11.35 13.03 -7.42
CA THR A 242 -11.01 13.39 -6.02
C THR A 242 -10.09 12.42 -5.29
N ARG A 243 -9.88 11.20 -5.80
CA ARG A 243 -8.92 10.24 -5.22
C ARG A 243 -7.45 10.71 -5.27
N PHE A 244 -7.17 11.75 -6.06
CA PHE A 244 -5.87 12.43 -6.11
C PHE A 244 -5.83 13.73 -5.31
N THR A 245 -6.92 14.12 -4.64
CA THR A 245 -6.96 15.37 -3.86
C THR A 245 -5.82 15.36 -2.82
N PRO A 246 -4.97 16.40 -2.78
CA PRO A 246 -3.90 16.49 -1.80
C PRO A 246 -4.45 16.37 -0.37
N HIS A 247 -3.86 15.49 0.43
CA HIS A 247 -4.18 15.33 1.84
C HIS A 247 -3.87 16.62 2.62
N GLU A 248 -4.65 16.95 3.64
CA GLU A 248 -4.41 18.16 4.47
C GLU A 248 -3.04 18.16 5.16
N GLY A 249 -2.51 16.96 5.44
CA GLY A 249 -1.19 16.75 6.03
C GLY A 249 -0.02 17.33 5.25
N TRP A 250 -0.19 17.63 3.95
CA TRP A 250 0.83 18.33 3.17
C TRP A 250 1.14 19.74 3.72
N GLN A 251 0.22 20.36 4.44
CA GLN A 251 0.43 21.70 5.03
C GLN A 251 1.47 21.68 6.16
N SER A 252 1.49 20.60 6.96
CA SER A 252 2.41 20.40 8.08
C SER A 252 3.64 19.56 7.73
N PHE A 253 3.69 18.97 6.54
CA PHE A 253 4.80 18.14 6.07
C PHE A 253 5.97 18.94 5.46
N ARG A 254 5.79 20.25 5.27
CA ARG A 254 6.80 21.16 4.69
C ARG A 254 8.08 21.25 5.53
#